data_AF-A0A752TPH9-F1
#
_entry.id   AF-A0A752TPH9-F1
#
_cell.length_a   1.000
_cell.length_b   1.000
_cell.length_c   1.000
_cell.angle_alpha   90.00
_cell.angle_beta   90.00
_cell.angle_gamma   90.00
#
_symmetry.space_group_name_H-M   'P 1'
#
loop_
_entity.id
_entity.type
_entity.pdbx_description
1 polymer ?
#
loop_
_entity_poly.entity_id
_entity_poly.type
_entity_poly.pdbx_seq_one_letter_code
_entity_poly.pdbx_strand_id
1 'polypeptide(L)'
;NRLKREDQTIIFDFNSMTLEHIYPYSALHEDKDMDMEKLKNNIGNIVLLDPTRNNKNDNKPFIDKKNSFENTGIGIHSWIYEQKEWTEESVKKLTETYVDAAVKVFSFS
;
A
#
# COMPACT_ATOMS: atom_id res chain seq x y z
N ASN A 1 -32.92 10.78 -21.26
CA ASN A 1 -31.71 9.91 -21.17
C ASN A 1 -31.39 9.62 -19.72
N ARG A 2 -31.91 8.50 -19.19
CA ARG A 2 -31.58 8.01 -17.84
C ARG A 2 -30.26 7.25 -17.97
N LEU A 3 -29.15 7.84 -17.54
CA LEU A 3 -27.85 7.18 -17.46
C LEU A 3 -28.04 5.88 -16.66
N LYS A 4 -27.85 4.73 -17.32
CA LYS A 4 -27.58 3.46 -16.65
C LYS A 4 -26.26 3.66 -15.90
N ARG A 5 -26.31 3.93 -14.60
CA ARG A 5 -25.12 3.71 -13.76
C ARG A 5 -24.92 2.21 -13.72
N GLU A 6 -23.84 1.76 -14.36
CA GLU A 6 -23.39 0.38 -14.25
C GLU A 6 -23.09 0.10 -12.78
N ASP A 7 -23.50 -1.08 -12.31
CA ASP A 7 -23.16 -1.54 -10.98
C ASP A 7 -21.63 -1.75 -10.93
N GLN A 8 -20.92 -0.84 -10.27
CA GLN A 8 -19.48 -0.91 -10.06
C GLN A 8 -19.17 -1.67 -8.78
N THR A 9 -19.76 -2.84 -8.59
CA THR A 9 -19.38 -3.72 -7.49
C THR A 9 -17.91 -4.13 -7.69
N ILE A 10 -17.03 -3.62 -6.82
CA ILE A 10 -15.62 -4.01 -6.78
C ILE A 10 -15.51 -5.25 -5.91
N ILE A 11 -15.17 -6.38 -6.52
CA ILE A 11 -14.93 -7.65 -5.82
C ILE A 11 -13.45 -7.73 -5.49
N PHE A 12 -13.12 -7.71 -4.19
CA PHE A 12 -11.78 -8.03 -3.71
C PHE A 12 -11.71 -9.52 -3.40
N ASP A 13 -11.07 -10.29 -4.28
CA ASP A 13 -10.71 -11.68 -3.96
C ASP A 13 -9.37 -11.68 -3.24
N PHE A 14 -9.41 -11.79 -1.91
CA PHE A 14 -8.19 -11.84 -1.08
C PHE A 14 -7.24 -12.99 -1.46
N ASN A 15 -7.73 -14.09 -2.05
CA ASN A 15 -6.86 -15.17 -2.52
C ASN A 15 -6.03 -14.78 -3.74
N SER A 16 -6.47 -13.76 -4.48
CA SER A 16 -5.82 -13.24 -5.67
C SER A 16 -4.92 -12.04 -5.39
N MET A 17 -4.96 -11.46 -4.19
CA MET A 17 -4.15 -10.30 -3.81
C MET A 17 -2.72 -10.70 -3.44
N THR A 18 -1.81 -9.74 -3.51
CA THR A 18 -0.40 -9.91 -3.14
C THR A 18 -0.01 -8.92 -2.06
N LEU A 19 1.09 -9.19 -1.36
CA LEU A 19 1.72 -8.23 -0.47
C LEU A 19 2.71 -7.40 -1.28
N GLU A 20 2.50 -6.08 -1.30
CA GLU A 20 3.43 -5.12 -1.89
C GLU A 20 4.20 -4.37 -0.80
N HIS A 21 5.50 -4.21 -1.04
CA HIS A 21 6.37 -3.38 -0.22
C HIS A 21 6.45 -1.97 -0.81
N ILE A 22 6.04 -0.97 -0.03
CA ILE A 22 5.94 0.42 -0.49
C ILE A 22 7.35 1.01 -0.70
N TYR A 23 8.22 0.93 0.31
CA TYR A 23 9.68 0.91 0.11
C TYR A 23 10.09 -0.48 -0.36
N PRO A 24 10.83 -0.63 -1.47
CA PRO A 24 11.09 -1.92 -2.10
C PRO A 24 11.84 -2.90 -1.20
N TYR A 25 11.45 -4.18 -1.26
CA TYR A 25 12.12 -5.25 -0.49
C TYR A 25 13.60 -5.42 -0.87
N SER A 26 13.90 -5.29 -2.16
CA SER A 26 15.25 -5.36 -2.74
C SER A 26 15.59 -4.09 -3.51
N ALA A 27 15.60 -2.95 -2.81
CA ALA A 27 16.03 -1.66 -3.36
C ALA A 27 17.34 -1.77 -4.16
N LEU A 28 17.41 -1.08 -5.30
CA LEU A 28 18.65 -0.95 -6.08
C LEU A 28 19.71 -0.20 -5.27
N HIS A 29 20.99 -0.39 -5.62
CA HIS A 29 22.08 0.18 -4.82
C HIS A 29 22.01 1.70 -4.73
N GLU A 30 21.66 2.38 -5.83
CA GLU A 30 21.49 3.84 -5.88
C GLU A 30 20.29 4.37 -5.07
N ASP A 31 19.26 3.55 -4.87
CA ASP A 31 18.01 3.94 -4.20
C ASP A 31 17.92 3.47 -2.74
N LYS A 32 18.98 2.82 -2.24
CA LYS A 32 19.02 2.28 -0.88
C LYS A 32 19.10 3.39 0.16
N ASP A 33 18.08 3.45 1.00
CA ASP A 33 18.07 4.23 2.23
C ASP A 33 18.30 3.29 3.42
N MET A 34 19.40 3.51 4.15
CA MET A 34 19.83 2.64 5.24
C MET A 34 18.89 2.66 6.46
N ASP A 35 18.15 3.74 6.66
CA ASP A 35 17.16 3.82 7.74
C ASP A 35 15.88 3.10 7.32
N MET A 36 15.47 3.24 6.06
CA MET A 36 14.34 2.49 5.50
C MET A 36 14.61 0.99 5.37
N GLU A 37 15.84 0.56 5.07
CA GLU A 37 16.22 -0.86 5.05
C GLU A 37 15.96 -1.56 6.39
N LYS A 38 16.12 -0.84 7.52
CA LYS A 38 15.81 -1.38 8.86
C LYS A 38 14.30 -1.56 9.06
N LEU A 39 13.49 -0.78 8.34
CA LEU A 39 12.03 -0.74 8.47
C LEU A 39 11.29 -1.48 7.36
N LYS A 40 11.98 -2.00 6.32
CA LYS A 40 11.32 -2.54 5.12
C LYS A 40 10.34 -3.68 5.38
N ASN A 41 10.59 -4.48 6.41
CA ASN A 41 9.71 -5.60 6.80
C ASN A 41 8.65 -5.20 7.85
N ASN A 42 8.56 -3.91 8.21
CA ASN A 42 7.54 -3.41 9.12
C ASN A 42 6.17 -3.49 8.44
N ILE A 43 5.11 -3.78 9.21
CA ILE A 43 3.75 -3.84 8.68
C ILE A 43 3.35 -2.52 8.03
N GLY A 44 3.78 -1.38 8.56
CA GLY A 44 3.57 -0.06 7.96
C GLY A 44 4.32 0.19 6.66
N ASN A 45 5.05 -0.79 6.12
CA ASN A 45 5.62 -0.76 4.78
C ASN A 45 4.95 -1.77 3.82
N ILE A 46 3.92 -2.48 4.28
CA ILE A 46 3.28 -3.58 3.55
C ILE A 46 1.81 -3.24 3.30
N VAL A 47 1.34 -3.52 2.09
CA VAL A 47 -0.06 -3.33 1.71
C VAL A 47 -0.55 -4.42 0.76
N LEU A 48 -1.86 -4.67 0.73
CA LEU A 48 -2.46 -5.56 -0.26
C LEU A 48 -2.57 -4.85 -1.61
N LEU A 49 -2.04 -5.46 -2.66
CA LEU A 49 -2.12 -4.92 -4.03
C LEU A 49 -2.43 -6.04 -5.02
N ASP A 50 -3.10 -5.70 -6.13
CA ASP A 50 -3.34 -6.68 -7.18
C ASP A 50 -2.01 -7.12 -7.83
N PRO A 51 -1.90 -8.39 -8.26
CA PRO A 51 -0.66 -8.92 -8.83
C PRO A 51 -0.18 -8.14 -10.05
N THR A 52 -1.10 -7.59 -10.86
CA THR A 52 -0.74 -6.88 -12.10
C THR A 52 -0.03 -5.58 -11.79
N ARG A 53 -0.47 -4.84 -10.76
CA ARG A 53 0.19 -3.64 -10.28
C ARG A 53 1.47 -3.96 -9.51
N ASN A 54 1.45 -4.97 -8.65
CA ASN A 54 2.64 -5.38 -7.90
C ASN A 54 3.79 -5.80 -8.84
N ASN A 55 3.50 -6.61 -9.86
CA ASN A 55 4.49 -7.00 -10.86
C ASN A 55 5.08 -5.80 -11.64
N LYS A 56 4.33 -4.70 -11.82
CA LYS A 56 4.83 -3.47 -12.46
C LYS A 56 5.73 -2.64 -11.54
N ASN A 57 5.52 -2.76 -10.24
CA ASN A 57 6.26 -2.02 -9.23
C ASN A 57 7.69 -2.55 -9.07
N ASP A 58 7.89 -3.87 -9.09
CA ASP A 58 9.21 -4.50 -8.97
C ASP A 58 10.02 -3.88 -7.78
N ASN A 59 11.32 -3.68 -7.94
CA ASN A 59 12.20 -3.06 -6.96
C ASN A 59 12.29 -1.52 -7.06
N LYS A 60 11.34 -0.88 -7.74
CA LYS A 60 11.39 0.57 -7.97
C LYS A 60 11.26 1.38 -6.67
N PRO A 61 11.79 2.60 -6.63
CA PRO A 61 11.54 3.50 -5.50
C PRO A 61 10.05 3.87 -5.43
N PHE A 62 9.61 4.31 -4.24
CA PHE A 62 8.22 4.68 -3.99
C PHE A 62 7.66 5.68 -5.00
N ILE A 63 8.45 6.68 -5.41
CA ILE A 63 8.02 7.73 -6.33
C ILE A 63 7.50 7.17 -7.66
N ASP A 64 8.11 6.08 -8.14
CA ASP A 64 7.74 5.41 -9.38
C ASP A 64 6.56 4.44 -9.18
N LYS A 65 6.43 3.88 -7.97
CA LYS A 65 5.35 2.97 -7.59
C LYS A 65 4.06 3.71 -7.23
N LYS A 66 4.15 4.98 -6.83
CA LYS A 66 3.08 5.80 -6.24
C LYS A 66 1.76 5.71 -7.01
N ASN A 67 1.80 5.80 -8.33
CA ASN A 67 0.61 5.76 -9.19
C ASN A 67 -0.11 4.40 -9.18
N SER A 68 0.56 3.32 -8.78
CA SER A 68 -0.08 2.00 -8.62
C SER A 68 -1.13 1.99 -7.49
N PHE A 69 -1.13 2.97 -6.58
CA PHE A 69 -2.11 3.07 -5.50
C PHE A 69 -3.38 3.86 -5.91
N GLU A 70 -3.35 4.52 -7.07
CA GLU A 70 -4.49 5.30 -7.55
C GLU A 70 -5.65 4.41 -8.04
N ASN A 71 -6.89 4.81 -7.71
CA ASN A 71 -8.13 4.19 -8.21
C ASN A 71 -8.21 2.67 -7.98
N THR A 72 -7.74 2.20 -6.83
CA THR A 72 -7.73 0.77 -6.46
C THR A 72 -8.98 0.32 -5.70
N GLY A 73 -9.79 1.26 -5.18
CA GLY A 73 -10.94 0.98 -4.34
C GLY A 73 -10.60 0.62 -2.88
N ILE A 74 -9.32 0.56 -2.52
CA ILE A 74 -8.87 0.34 -1.14
C ILE A 74 -8.57 1.69 -0.49
N GLY A 75 -9.28 2.01 0.60
CA GLY A 75 -9.21 3.35 1.21
C GLY A 75 -7.79 3.80 1.58
N ILE A 76 -6.98 2.90 2.16
CA ILE A 76 -5.61 3.24 2.60
C ILE A 76 -4.68 3.60 1.44
N HIS A 77 -4.95 3.12 0.23
CA HIS A 77 -4.15 3.44 -0.96
C HIS A 77 -4.25 4.91 -1.34
N SER A 78 -5.37 5.58 -1.06
CA SER A 78 -5.52 7.02 -1.33
C SER A 78 -4.53 7.81 -0.49
N TRP A 79 -4.40 7.47 0.79
CA TRP A 79 -3.43 8.10 1.68
C TRP A 79 -1.98 7.82 1.24
N ILE A 80 -1.66 6.59 0.83
CA ILE A 80 -0.33 6.26 0.27
C ILE A 80 -0.05 7.08 -0.99
N TYR A 81 -1.01 7.16 -1.91
CA TYR A 81 -0.92 7.95 -3.14
C TYR A 81 -0.77 9.46 -2.88
N GLU A 82 -1.18 9.99 -1.73
CA GLU A 82 -0.99 11.41 -1.42
C GLU A 82 0.43 11.74 -0.95
N GLN A 83 1.19 10.75 -0.47
CA GLN A 83 2.53 10.99 0.06
C GLN A 83 3.50 11.41 -1.04
N LYS A 84 4.30 12.45 -0.78
CA LYS A 84 5.32 12.92 -1.73
C LYS A 84 6.53 11.99 -1.77
N GLU A 85 6.90 11.48 -0.61
CA GLU A 85 8.04 10.59 -0.36
C GLU A 85 7.59 9.53 0.65
N TRP A 86 8.35 8.44 0.74
CA TRP A 86 8.06 7.37 1.70
C TRP A 86 9.16 7.30 2.75
N THR A 87 8.82 7.74 3.95
CA THR A 87 9.76 8.02 5.04
C THR A 87 9.48 7.14 6.26
N GLU A 88 10.37 7.17 7.26
CA GLU A 88 10.14 6.51 8.55
C GLU A 88 8.83 6.98 9.22
N GLU A 89 8.50 8.27 9.10
CA GLU A 89 7.25 8.83 9.60
C GLU A 89 6.03 8.23 8.88
N SER A 90 6.14 8.03 7.56
CA SER A 90 5.09 7.39 6.76
C SER A 90 4.86 5.96 7.22
N VAL A 91 5.94 5.18 7.42
CA VAL A 91 5.88 3.81 7.94
C VAL A 91 5.22 3.79 9.31
N LYS A 92 5.67 4.66 10.22
CA LYS A 92 5.09 4.77 11.57
C LYS A 92 3.59 5.07 11.51
N LYS A 93 3.19 6.03 10.68
CA LYS A 93 1.79 6.44 10.55
C LYS A 93 0.91 5.30 10.00
N LEU A 94 1.40 4.55 9.03
CA LEU A 94 0.67 3.42 8.47
C LEU A 94 0.57 2.27 9.50
N THR A 95 1.63 2.01 10.27
CA THR A 95 1.60 1.05 11.38
C THR A 95 0.56 1.41 12.43
N GLU A 96 0.54 2.67 12.88
CA GLU A 96 -0.48 3.16 13.83
C GLU A 96 -1.90 2.98 13.27
N THR A 97 -2.09 3.27 11.98
CA THR A 97 -3.39 3.11 11.30
C THR A 97 -3.84 1.65 11.30
N TYR A 98 -2.93 0.71 11.04
CA TYR A 98 -3.23 -0.72 11.10
C TYR A 98 -3.51 -1.22 12.52
N VAL A 99 -2.76 -0.75 13.52
CA VAL A 99 -3.00 -1.07 14.93
C VAL A 99 -4.38 -0.55 15.36
N ASP A 100 -4.72 0.69 15.04
CA ASP A 100 -6.02 1.27 15.35
C ASP A 100 -7.18 0.49 14.71
N ALA A 101 -7.00 0.06 13.46
CA ALA A 101 -7.98 -0.79 12.78
C ALA A 101 -8.11 -2.15 13.46
N ALA A 102 -6.99 -2.80 13.79
CA ALA A 102 -6.99 -4.09 14.46
C ALA A 102 -7.67 -4.01 15.85
N VAL A 103 -7.36 -2.98 16.64
CA VAL A 103 -7.99 -2.77 17.96
C VAL A 103 -9.50 -2.60 17.81
N LYS A 104 -9.99 -1.84 16.82
CA LYS A 104 -11.43 -1.66 16.59
C LYS A 104 -12.15 -2.94 16.14
N VAL A 105 -11.47 -3.80 15.38
CA VAL A 105 -12.06 -5.05 14.85
C VAL A 105 -12.04 -6.15 15.91
N PHE A 106 -10.95 -6.25 16.68
CA PHE A 106 -10.71 -7.33 17.63
C PHE A 106 -10.96 -6.93 19.09
N SER A 107 -11.43 -5.71 19.36
CA SER A 107 -11.98 -5.37 20.66
C SER A 107 -13.27 -6.17 20.87
N PHE A 108 -13.16 -7.32 21.53
CA PHE A 108 -14.30 -8.03 22.07
C PHE A 108 -14.89 -7.18 23.19
N SER A 109 -16.01 -6.54 22.91
CA SER A 109 -16.91 -6.02 23.93
C SER A 109 -17.72 -7.17 24.52
#